data_AF-A0A9D8FMD7-F1
#
_entry.id   AF-A0A9D8FMD7-F1
#
_cell.length_a   1.000
_cell.length_b   1.000
_cell.length_c   1.000
_cell.angle_alpha   90.00
_cell.angle_beta   90.00
_cell.angle_gamma   90.00
#
_symmetry.space_group_name_H-M   'P 1'
#
loop_
_entity.id
_entity.type
_entity.pdbx_description
1 polymer ?
#
loop_
_entity_poly.entity_id
_entity_poly.type
_entity_poly.pdbx_seq_one_letter_code
_entity_poly.pdbx_strand_id
1 'polypeptide(L)'
;MSRHISSRSMSLYLDERLNTEEREKIELHLSTCQDCEKELTPLKAARRLLVALPQVEESKGFDFEFRKKLNEESARRQKVPAYLDRLGEILERLRPGELRPAPVLVRATALVTITAFIIFTIFWSQLGAMPAVAFAKGDVEIYNSASNEWRYAREGMRLRPGDTIRVGLNSQANVESKRYEILLKEDTQLKAIDLDKAFTRSDRITYGLDRGKMLVATKKGFEKSRLKIDSPLAEVETSGTGFLVKVSPAKKKYQTWVGVLDGEVEVRSKIKLAGLPSEVSVGEGRATDVSPNSTPSQPRYLLEEEWKEVQEIYSIGEQPQIALLISMTPRRVRELLRPAALYISAEKTRPIPKEAVKIMAKINDAIVKEDKSKHLDAIHSLEDLIERHPDTKYNIQFLFFIAGYYYYIDKYDNSISTLDRIIDEYPYSKQISLALCAKGIIYEKGLKDRVNSASSYNAILTDYPQSLEAEEARTGLNRLKKQ
;
A
#
# COMPACT_ATOMS: atom_id res chain seq x y z
N MET A 1 14.33 -62.88 -26.02
CA MET A 1 14.70 -61.47 -26.20
C MET A 1 14.52 -60.77 -24.86
N SER A 2 15.60 -60.57 -24.12
CA SER A 2 15.59 -59.92 -22.80
C SER A 2 15.15 -58.46 -22.95
N ARG A 3 14.03 -58.09 -22.32
CA ARG A 3 13.61 -56.69 -22.25
C ARG A 3 14.63 -55.94 -21.38
N HIS A 4 15.29 -54.94 -21.95
CA HIS A 4 16.18 -54.04 -21.22
C HIS A 4 15.41 -53.23 -20.16
N ILE A 5 16.13 -52.77 -19.13
CA ILE A 5 15.55 -51.91 -18.09
C ILE A 5 15.15 -50.55 -18.70
N SER A 6 13.97 -50.04 -18.33
CA SER A 6 13.53 -48.71 -18.78
C SER A 6 14.38 -47.59 -18.17
N SER A 7 14.57 -46.49 -18.90
CA SER A 7 15.30 -45.31 -18.42
C SER A 7 14.74 -44.75 -17.10
N ARG A 8 13.41 -44.76 -16.95
CA ARG A 8 12.72 -44.35 -15.73
C ARG A 8 13.07 -45.26 -14.54
N SER A 9 13.05 -46.57 -14.74
CA SER A 9 13.42 -47.54 -13.70
C SER A 9 14.89 -47.41 -13.29
N MET A 10 15.77 -47.13 -14.26
CA MET A 10 17.20 -46.90 -14.00
C MET A 10 17.45 -45.64 -13.15
N SER A 11 16.72 -44.55 -13.44
CA SER A 11 16.76 -43.32 -12.63
C SER A 11 16.29 -43.57 -11.21
N LEU A 12 15.16 -44.26 -11.03
CA LEU A 12 14.62 -44.57 -9.71
C LEU A 12 15.56 -45.47 -8.88
N TYR A 13 16.25 -46.41 -9.55
CA TYR A 13 17.28 -47.23 -8.93
C TYR A 13 18.48 -46.39 -8.46
N LEU A 14 18.95 -45.44 -9.29
CA LEU A 14 20.03 -44.53 -8.94
C LEU A 14 19.69 -43.59 -7.79
N ASP A 15 18.43 -43.17 -7.69
CA ASP A 15 17.93 -42.25 -6.66
C ASP A 15 17.51 -42.97 -5.37
N GLU A 16 17.68 -44.30 -5.28
CA GLU A 16 17.27 -45.13 -4.14
C GLU A 16 15.77 -45.03 -3.79
N ARG A 17 14.93 -44.86 -4.82
CA ARG A 17 13.47 -44.69 -4.69
C ARG A 17 12.65 -45.94 -5.01
N LEU A 18 13.31 -47.05 -5.32
CA LEU A 18 12.66 -48.34 -5.56
C LEU A 18 12.44 -49.10 -4.26
N ASN A 19 11.39 -49.92 -4.23
CA ASN A 19 11.20 -50.88 -3.14
C ASN A 19 12.22 -52.04 -3.25
N THR A 20 12.34 -52.82 -2.17
CA THR A 20 13.35 -53.89 -2.05
C THR A 20 13.21 -54.96 -3.14
N GLU A 21 11.98 -55.37 -3.47
CA GLU A 21 11.71 -56.41 -4.46
C GLU A 21 12.02 -55.97 -5.90
N GLU A 22 11.68 -54.73 -6.26
CA GLU A 22 11.99 -54.14 -7.57
C GLU A 22 13.49 -53.91 -7.74
N ARG A 23 14.17 -53.53 -6.66
CA ARG A 23 15.61 -53.32 -6.63
C ARG A 23 16.37 -54.63 -6.88
N GLU A 24 16.00 -55.71 -6.19
CA GLU A 24 16.61 -57.03 -6.37
C GLU A 24 16.43 -57.55 -7.80
N LYS A 25 15.25 -57.34 -8.41
CA LYS A 25 14.99 -57.70 -9.82
C LYS A 25 15.91 -56.94 -10.78
N ILE A 26 16.16 -55.66 -10.52
CA ILE A 26 17.07 -54.84 -11.33
C ILE A 26 18.52 -55.27 -11.12
N GLU A 27 18.96 -55.53 -9.89
CA GLU A 27 20.31 -56.00 -9.59
C GLU A 27 20.59 -57.36 -10.26
N LEU A 28 19.63 -58.28 -10.22
CA LEU A 28 19.71 -59.56 -10.92
C LEU A 28 19.80 -59.37 -12.45
N HIS A 29 19.01 -58.45 -13.02
CA HIS A 29 19.10 -58.13 -14.45
C HIS A 29 20.45 -57.50 -14.82
N LEU A 30 20.96 -56.58 -14.00
CA LEU A 30 22.27 -55.94 -14.23
C LEU A 30 23.42 -56.95 -14.17
N SER A 31 23.30 -58.00 -13.35
CA SER A 31 24.31 -59.09 -13.31
C SER A 31 24.35 -59.95 -14.58
N THR A 32 23.31 -59.90 -15.41
CA THR A 32 23.16 -60.73 -16.62
C THR A 32 23.14 -59.94 -17.93
N CYS A 33 22.87 -58.63 -17.90
CA CYS A 33 22.79 -57.76 -19.08
C CYS A 33 23.91 -56.71 -19.11
N GLN A 34 24.93 -56.98 -19.93
CA GLN A 34 26.10 -56.12 -20.08
C GLN A 34 25.79 -54.74 -20.69
N ASP A 35 24.75 -54.64 -21.53
CA ASP A 35 24.37 -53.37 -22.16
C ASP A 35 23.75 -52.39 -21.14
N CYS A 36 22.87 -52.87 -20.26
CA CYS A 36 22.30 -52.04 -19.20
C CYS A 36 23.35 -51.62 -18.15
N GLU A 37 24.36 -52.46 -17.90
CA GLU A 37 25.48 -52.11 -17.03
C GLU A 37 26.35 -50.98 -17.62
N LYS A 38 26.61 -51.04 -18.93
CA LYS A 38 27.33 -49.98 -19.67
C LYS A 38 26.60 -48.65 -19.63
N GLU A 39 25.26 -48.63 -19.71
CA GLU A 39 24.46 -47.41 -19.59
C GLU A 39 24.43 -46.85 -18.15
N LEU A 40 24.45 -47.73 -17.14
CA LEU A 40 24.39 -47.33 -15.73
C LEU A 40 25.70 -46.71 -15.22
N THR A 41 26.83 -47.16 -15.75
CA THR A 41 28.17 -46.71 -15.33
C THR A 41 28.39 -45.19 -15.43
N PRO A 42 28.12 -44.51 -16.57
CA PRO A 42 28.26 -43.06 -16.66
C PRO A 42 27.27 -42.31 -15.75
N LEU A 43 26.07 -42.85 -15.53
CA LEU A 43 25.07 -42.24 -14.64
C LEU A 43 25.49 -42.32 -13.16
N LYS A 44 26.10 -43.44 -12.74
CA LYS A 44 26.72 -43.54 -11.40
C LYS A 44 27.86 -42.55 -11.21
N ALA A 45 28.70 -42.37 -12.25
CA ALA A 45 29.77 -41.38 -12.22
C ALA A 45 29.23 -39.95 -12.11
N ALA A 46 28.19 -39.62 -12.89
CA ALA A 46 27.51 -38.32 -12.83
C ALA A 46 26.88 -38.07 -11.44
N ARG A 47 26.19 -39.05 -10.86
CA ARG A 47 25.64 -38.95 -9.49
C ARG A 47 26.74 -38.66 -8.46
N ARG A 48 27.89 -39.35 -8.54
CA ARG A 48 29.02 -39.10 -7.63
C ARG A 48 29.56 -37.68 -7.76
N LEU A 49 29.68 -37.15 -8.97
CA LEU A 49 30.12 -35.77 -9.21
C LEU A 49 29.11 -34.76 -8.65
N LEU A 50 27.81 -35.00 -8.85
CA LEU A 50 26.74 -34.14 -8.32
C LEU A 50 26.68 -34.13 -6.80
N VAL A 51 26.87 -35.29 -6.16
CA VAL A 51 26.91 -35.42 -4.69
C VAL A 51 28.18 -34.79 -4.10
N ALA A 52 29.28 -34.79 -4.86
CA ALA A 52 30.54 -34.15 -4.46
C ALA A 52 30.54 -32.63 -4.67
N LEU A 53 29.49 -32.04 -5.26
CA LEU A 53 29.39 -30.59 -5.34
C LEU A 53 29.26 -30.01 -3.93
N PRO A 54 29.99 -28.92 -3.62
CA PRO A 54 29.83 -28.23 -2.35
C PRO A 54 28.38 -27.79 -2.20
N GLN A 55 27.83 -27.95 -0.99
CA GLN A 55 26.51 -27.40 -0.69
C GLN A 55 26.56 -25.89 -0.90
N VAL A 56 25.68 -25.39 -1.77
CA VAL A 56 25.57 -23.97 -2.05
C VAL A 56 24.96 -23.34 -0.80
N GLU A 57 25.78 -22.68 0.01
CA GLU A 57 25.26 -21.78 1.05
C GLU A 57 24.51 -20.64 0.35
N GLU A 58 23.21 -20.53 0.66
CA GLU A 58 22.35 -19.51 0.09
C GLU A 58 22.91 -18.11 0.41
N SER A 59 22.90 -17.22 -0.59
CA SER A 59 23.33 -15.84 -0.36
C SER A 59 22.38 -15.15 0.62
N LYS A 60 22.92 -14.26 1.47
CA LYS A 60 22.08 -13.40 2.33
C LYS A 60 21.09 -12.63 1.45
N GLY A 61 19.80 -12.98 1.52
CA GLY A 61 18.72 -12.39 0.73
C GLY A 61 18.13 -13.28 -0.37
N PHE A 62 18.62 -14.52 -0.58
CA PHE A 62 18.04 -15.45 -1.55
C PHE A 62 16.55 -15.70 -1.28
N ASP A 63 16.19 -16.00 -0.04
CA ASP A 63 14.79 -16.28 0.33
C ASP A 63 13.89 -15.05 0.12
N PHE A 64 14.42 -13.83 0.31
CA PHE A 64 13.70 -12.59 0.02
C PHE A 64 13.47 -12.37 -1.49
N GLU A 65 14.51 -12.44 -2.31
CA GLU A 65 14.38 -12.25 -3.76
C GLU A 65 13.59 -13.39 -4.43
N PHE A 66 13.72 -14.62 -3.93
CA PHE A 66 12.95 -15.77 -4.38
C PHE A 66 11.46 -15.60 -4.06
N ARG A 67 11.11 -15.29 -2.80
CA ARG A 67 9.71 -15.06 -2.40
C ARG A 67 9.11 -13.85 -3.10
N LYS A 68 9.88 -12.79 -3.32
CA LYS A 68 9.46 -11.63 -4.12
C LYS A 68 9.11 -12.02 -5.55
N LYS A 69 10.00 -12.72 -6.26
CA LYS A 69 9.73 -13.21 -7.62
C LYS A 69 8.56 -14.20 -7.68
N LEU A 70 8.46 -15.09 -6.68
CA LEU A 70 7.37 -16.06 -6.60
C LEU A 70 6.01 -15.37 -6.36
N ASN A 71 5.99 -14.34 -5.51
CA ASN A 71 4.80 -13.51 -5.28
C ASN A 71 4.44 -12.67 -6.51
N GLU A 72 5.43 -12.14 -7.24
CA GLU A 72 5.22 -11.43 -8.50
C GLU A 72 4.62 -12.34 -9.57
N GLU A 73 5.15 -13.55 -9.76
CA GLU A 73 4.64 -14.52 -10.74
C GLU A 73 3.29 -15.13 -10.35
N SER A 74 3.06 -15.44 -9.06
CA SER A 74 1.74 -15.88 -8.59
C SER A 74 0.67 -14.80 -8.75
N ALA A 75 1.00 -13.53 -8.46
CA ALA A 75 0.12 -12.39 -8.73
C ALA A 75 -0.11 -12.16 -10.23
N ARG A 76 0.85 -12.52 -11.09
CA ARG A 76 0.71 -12.48 -12.55
C ARG A 76 -0.24 -13.55 -13.06
N ARG A 77 -0.15 -14.78 -12.52
CA ARG A 77 -1.07 -15.89 -12.84
C ARG A 77 -2.50 -15.67 -12.32
N GLN A 78 -2.66 -15.10 -11.12
CA GLN A 78 -3.99 -14.78 -10.56
C GLN A 78 -4.75 -13.69 -11.36
N LYS A 79 -4.07 -12.90 -12.19
CA LYS A 79 -4.71 -11.87 -13.02
C LYS A 79 -5.45 -12.42 -14.24
N VAL A 80 -5.31 -13.70 -14.56
CA VAL A 80 -6.14 -14.35 -15.58
C VAL A 80 -7.44 -14.79 -14.89
N PRO A 81 -8.59 -14.15 -15.16
CA PRO A 81 -9.85 -14.58 -14.58
C PRO A 81 -10.14 -16.01 -15.03
N ALA A 82 -10.59 -16.89 -14.13
CA ALA A 82 -10.83 -18.32 -14.39
C ALA A 82 -11.77 -18.62 -15.59
N TYR A 83 -12.54 -17.62 -16.04
CA TYR A 83 -13.37 -17.72 -17.25
C TYR A 83 -12.54 -17.71 -18.56
N LEU A 84 -11.36 -17.08 -18.59
CA LEU A 84 -10.49 -17.05 -19.77
C LEU A 84 -9.79 -18.39 -20.00
N ASP A 85 -9.43 -19.13 -18.95
CA ASP A 85 -8.89 -20.50 -19.07
C ASP A 85 -9.96 -21.47 -19.60
N ARG A 86 -11.20 -21.36 -19.09
CA ARG A 86 -12.33 -22.15 -19.64
C ARG A 86 -12.66 -21.75 -21.08
N LEU A 87 -12.51 -20.48 -21.45
CA LEU A 87 -12.69 -20.04 -22.84
C LEU A 87 -11.65 -20.65 -23.77
N GLY A 88 -10.40 -20.80 -23.32
CA GLY A 88 -9.34 -21.50 -24.06
C GLY A 88 -9.73 -22.95 -24.37
N GLU A 89 -10.21 -23.68 -23.37
CA GLU A 89 -10.70 -25.07 -23.54
C GLU A 89 -11.94 -25.16 -24.46
N ILE A 90 -12.84 -24.17 -24.38
CA ILE A 90 -14.04 -24.09 -25.25
C ILE A 90 -13.65 -23.74 -26.69
N LEU A 91 -12.68 -22.84 -26.89
CA LEU A 91 -12.16 -22.44 -28.20
C LEU A 91 -11.36 -23.56 -28.87
N GLU A 92 -10.63 -24.38 -28.11
CA GLU A 92 -9.96 -25.57 -28.65
C GLU A 92 -10.95 -26.66 -29.10
N ARG A 93 -12.12 -26.77 -28.46
CA ARG A 93 -13.24 -27.60 -28.93
C ARG A 93 -13.97 -27.04 -30.14
N LEU A 94 -13.81 -25.75 -30.44
CA LEU A 94 -14.38 -25.07 -31.62
C LEU A 94 -13.38 -25.05 -32.80
N ARG A 95 -12.48 -26.03 -32.89
CA ARG A 95 -11.57 -26.20 -34.04
C ARG A 95 -12.40 -26.27 -35.34
N PRO A 96 -12.09 -25.45 -36.36
CA PRO A 96 -12.88 -25.38 -37.58
C PRO A 96 -12.63 -26.61 -38.45
N GLY A 97 -13.29 -27.71 -38.11
CA GLY A 97 -13.26 -28.98 -38.83
C GLY A 97 -14.58 -29.76 -38.79
N GLU A 98 -15.49 -29.47 -37.86
CA GLU A 98 -16.71 -30.28 -37.64
C GLU A 98 -18.04 -29.49 -37.58
N LEU A 99 -18.06 -28.22 -37.98
CA LEU A 99 -19.31 -27.44 -38.00
C LEU A 99 -20.19 -27.83 -39.20
N ARG A 100 -21.20 -28.68 -38.96
CA ARG A 100 -22.28 -28.95 -39.93
C ARG A 100 -22.98 -27.64 -40.35
N PRO A 101 -23.43 -27.50 -41.61
CA PRO A 101 -24.09 -26.29 -42.08
C PRO A 101 -25.41 -26.06 -41.34
N ALA A 102 -25.42 -25.12 -40.38
CA ALA A 102 -26.63 -24.71 -39.70
C ALA A 102 -27.54 -23.84 -40.61
N PRO A 103 -28.87 -23.92 -40.45
CA PRO A 103 -29.83 -23.08 -41.19
C PRO A 103 -29.57 -21.58 -40.96
N VAL A 104 -29.86 -20.75 -41.96
CA VAL A 104 -29.65 -19.28 -41.94
C VAL A 104 -30.28 -18.61 -40.71
N LEU A 105 -31.44 -19.10 -40.27
CA LEU A 105 -32.15 -18.57 -39.10
C LEU A 105 -31.33 -18.68 -37.80
N VAL A 106 -30.64 -19.82 -37.61
CA VAL A 106 -29.81 -20.08 -36.42
C VAL A 106 -28.58 -19.17 -36.39
N ARG A 107 -28.01 -18.88 -37.56
CA ARG A 107 -26.89 -17.94 -37.71
C ARG A 107 -27.32 -16.50 -37.39
N ALA A 108 -28.50 -16.09 -37.86
CA ALA A 108 -29.04 -14.76 -37.59
C ALA A 108 -29.37 -14.55 -36.11
N THR A 109 -30.01 -15.53 -35.46
CA THR A 109 -30.31 -15.44 -34.01
C THR A 109 -29.04 -15.44 -33.18
N ALA A 110 -28.06 -16.28 -33.52
CA ALA A 110 -26.76 -16.29 -32.84
C ALA A 110 -26.08 -14.91 -32.94
N LEU A 111 -26.06 -14.30 -34.12
CA LEU A 111 -25.43 -13.00 -34.34
C LEU A 111 -26.13 -11.85 -33.58
N VAL A 112 -27.47 -11.89 -33.48
CA VAL A 112 -28.25 -10.95 -32.65
C VAL A 112 -27.97 -11.15 -31.16
N THR A 113 -27.91 -12.40 -30.68
CA THR A 113 -27.59 -12.67 -29.27
C THR A 113 -26.16 -12.30 -28.91
N ILE A 114 -25.20 -12.52 -29.81
CA ILE A 114 -23.80 -12.11 -29.63
C ILE A 114 -23.68 -10.60 -29.62
N THR A 115 -24.35 -9.89 -30.55
CA THR A 115 -24.34 -8.42 -30.54
C THR A 115 -25.04 -7.84 -29.32
N ALA A 116 -26.19 -8.39 -28.90
CA ALA A 116 -26.85 -8.00 -27.66
C ALA A 116 -25.99 -8.29 -26.42
N PHE A 117 -25.28 -9.42 -26.38
CA PHE A 117 -24.34 -9.75 -25.30
C PHE A 117 -23.12 -8.83 -25.31
N ILE A 118 -22.58 -8.47 -26.48
CA ILE A 118 -21.49 -7.48 -26.62
C ILE A 118 -21.98 -6.11 -26.15
N ILE A 119 -23.16 -5.67 -26.57
CA ILE A 119 -23.75 -4.40 -26.13
C ILE A 119 -24.00 -4.42 -24.62
N PHE A 120 -24.53 -5.52 -24.08
CA PHE A 120 -24.79 -5.69 -22.65
C PHE A 120 -23.50 -5.70 -21.83
N THR A 121 -22.45 -6.39 -22.30
CA THR A 121 -21.13 -6.41 -21.65
C THR A 121 -20.45 -5.04 -21.72
N ILE A 122 -20.55 -4.34 -22.85
CA ILE A 122 -20.07 -2.94 -22.99
C ILE A 122 -20.86 -2.02 -22.05
N PHE A 123 -22.19 -2.11 -22.02
CA PHE A 123 -23.05 -1.30 -21.16
C PHE A 123 -22.76 -1.55 -19.67
N TRP A 124 -22.65 -2.80 -19.26
CA TRP A 124 -22.27 -3.18 -17.89
C TRP A 124 -20.87 -2.70 -17.53
N SER A 125 -19.93 -2.69 -18.48
CA SER A 125 -18.59 -2.14 -18.28
C SER A 125 -18.61 -0.62 -18.06
N GLN A 126 -19.51 0.12 -18.74
CA GLN A 126 -19.69 1.57 -18.54
C GLN A 126 -20.24 1.92 -17.15
N LEU A 127 -21.12 1.09 -16.59
CA LEU A 127 -21.58 1.27 -15.22
C LEU A 127 -20.43 1.09 -14.19
N GLY A 128 -19.37 0.35 -14.45
CA GLY A 128 -18.32 0.14 -13.45
C GLY A 128 -17.40 1.36 -13.18
N ALA A 129 -17.43 2.42 -13.99
CA ALA A 129 -16.41 3.49 -13.95
C ALA A 129 -16.84 4.75 -13.18
N MET A 130 -18.14 4.98 -13.00
CA MET A 130 -18.64 6.20 -12.35
C MET A 130 -18.46 6.13 -10.83
N PRO A 131 -18.11 7.26 -10.19
CA PRO A 131 -18.05 7.33 -8.74
C PRO A 131 -19.45 7.16 -8.13
N ALA A 132 -19.51 6.45 -7.01
CA ALA A 132 -20.72 6.19 -6.27
C ALA A 132 -20.54 6.54 -4.79
N VAL A 133 -21.64 6.83 -4.11
CA VAL A 133 -21.67 7.00 -2.66
C VAL A 133 -21.40 5.64 -2.02
N ALA A 134 -20.24 5.50 -1.40
CA ALA A 134 -19.90 4.31 -0.61
C ALA A 134 -20.68 4.30 0.71
N PHE A 135 -20.77 5.46 1.38
CA PHE A 135 -21.70 5.64 2.50
C PHE A 135 -22.04 7.11 2.69
N ALA A 136 -23.17 7.37 3.34
CA ALA A 136 -23.58 8.69 3.79
C ALA A 136 -24.08 8.58 5.23
N LYS A 137 -23.56 9.42 6.12
CA LYS A 137 -23.92 9.48 7.54
C LYS A 137 -24.36 10.90 7.88
N GLY A 138 -25.55 11.02 8.46
CA GLY A 138 -26.16 12.31 8.79
C GLY A 138 -26.92 12.90 7.60
N ASP A 139 -26.98 14.23 7.56
CA ASP A 139 -27.68 14.99 6.53
C ASP A 139 -26.79 15.16 5.30
N VAL A 140 -27.02 14.32 4.29
CA VAL A 140 -26.28 14.33 3.02
C VAL A 140 -27.29 14.30 1.88
N GLU A 141 -27.23 15.30 1.02
CA GLU A 141 -28.11 15.45 -0.14
C GLU A 141 -27.30 15.47 -1.44
N ILE A 142 -27.88 14.92 -2.51
CA ILE A 142 -27.34 14.96 -3.86
C ILE A 142 -28.37 15.64 -4.76
N TYR A 143 -27.94 16.71 -5.40
CA TYR A 143 -28.64 17.33 -6.50
C TYR A 143 -28.39 16.55 -7.78
N ASN A 144 -29.45 15.99 -8.34
CA ASN A 144 -29.40 15.30 -9.62
C ASN A 144 -29.61 16.32 -10.75
N SER A 145 -28.57 16.53 -11.56
CA SER A 145 -28.57 17.46 -12.68
C SER A 145 -29.53 17.07 -13.82
N ALA A 146 -29.92 15.80 -13.94
CA ALA A 146 -30.83 15.34 -14.97
C ALA A 146 -32.31 15.52 -14.58
N SER A 147 -32.64 15.36 -13.29
CA SER A 147 -34.00 15.54 -12.78
C SER A 147 -34.25 16.90 -12.11
N ASN A 148 -33.21 17.72 -11.92
CA ASN A 148 -33.25 19.01 -11.21
C ASN A 148 -33.81 18.93 -9.79
N GLU A 149 -33.55 17.84 -9.08
CA GLU A 149 -34.09 17.58 -7.73
C GLU A 149 -32.98 17.24 -6.74
N TRP A 150 -33.17 17.68 -5.49
CA TRP A 150 -32.38 17.24 -4.34
C TRP A 150 -32.95 15.94 -3.77
N ARG A 151 -32.07 15.00 -3.47
CA ARG A 151 -32.44 13.72 -2.85
C ARG A 151 -31.42 13.35 -1.79
N TYR A 152 -31.87 12.72 -0.70
CA TYR A 152 -30.96 12.17 0.30
C TYR A 152 -30.02 11.13 -0.33
N ALA A 153 -28.73 11.27 -0.04
CA ALA A 153 -27.71 10.33 -0.48
C ALA A 153 -27.95 8.96 0.17
N ARG A 154 -27.87 7.91 -0.64
CA ARG A 154 -27.88 6.52 -0.18
C ARG A 154 -26.69 5.80 -0.76
N GLU A 155 -26.23 4.77 -0.05
CA GLU A 155 -25.20 3.87 -0.53
C GLU A 155 -25.56 3.32 -1.93
N GLY A 156 -24.56 3.29 -2.81
CA GLY A 156 -24.69 2.85 -4.21
C GLY A 156 -25.25 3.92 -5.16
N MET A 157 -25.69 5.09 -4.68
CA MET A 157 -26.07 6.19 -5.57
C MET A 157 -24.88 6.69 -6.37
N ARG A 158 -25.05 6.81 -7.68
CA ARG A 158 -23.98 7.18 -8.62
C ARG A 158 -24.03 8.65 -8.96
N LEU A 159 -22.87 9.26 -9.06
CA LEU A 159 -22.73 10.66 -9.45
C LEU A 159 -22.56 10.78 -10.97
N ARG A 160 -23.13 11.85 -11.51
CA ARG A 160 -22.98 12.26 -12.90
C ARG A 160 -22.31 13.63 -12.99
N PRO A 161 -21.66 13.95 -14.12
CA PRO A 161 -21.23 15.31 -14.39
C PRO A 161 -22.41 16.29 -14.25
N GLY A 162 -22.23 17.34 -13.46
CA GLY A 162 -23.26 18.32 -13.11
C GLY A 162 -23.88 18.13 -11.73
N ASP A 163 -23.81 16.93 -11.14
CA ASP A 163 -24.40 16.66 -9.82
C ASP A 163 -23.65 17.42 -8.72
N THR A 164 -24.38 17.79 -7.66
CA THR A 164 -23.82 18.50 -6.51
C THR A 164 -24.16 17.76 -5.23
N ILE A 165 -23.15 17.48 -4.40
CA ILE A 165 -23.30 16.87 -3.09
C ILE A 165 -23.23 17.96 -2.04
N ARG A 166 -24.15 17.93 -1.09
CA ARG A 166 -24.16 18.77 0.10
C ARG A 166 -24.08 17.88 1.34
N VAL A 167 -23.11 18.17 2.20
CA VAL A 167 -22.93 17.52 3.50
C VAL A 167 -23.22 18.54 4.58
N GLY A 168 -24.23 18.27 5.40
CA GLY A 168 -24.65 19.12 6.51
C GLY A 168 -23.65 19.10 7.68
N LEU A 169 -24.03 19.76 8.77
CA LEU A 169 -23.25 19.77 10.02
C LEU A 169 -23.23 18.37 10.64
N ASN A 170 -22.12 17.99 11.30
CA ASN A 170 -21.94 16.66 11.93
C ASN A 170 -22.19 15.47 10.98
N SER A 171 -22.09 15.71 9.68
CA SER A 171 -22.41 14.73 8.64
C SER A 171 -21.17 14.43 7.81
N GLN A 172 -21.15 13.27 7.16
CA GLN A 172 -20.03 12.85 6.32
C GLN A 172 -20.50 11.91 5.21
N ALA A 173 -19.82 11.95 4.07
CA ALA A 173 -20.10 11.08 2.94
C ALA A 173 -18.79 10.61 2.30
N ASN A 174 -18.69 9.33 1.96
CA ASN A 174 -17.59 8.82 1.14
C ASN A 174 -18.09 8.57 -0.28
N VAL A 175 -17.35 9.07 -1.25
CA VAL A 175 -17.55 8.86 -2.67
C VAL A 175 -16.40 8.01 -3.19
N GLU A 176 -16.72 6.83 -3.69
CA GLU A 176 -15.75 5.85 -4.15
C GLU A 176 -15.82 5.66 -5.67
N SER A 177 -14.65 5.52 -6.29
CA SER A 177 -14.48 5.02 -7.65
C SER A 177 -13.49 3.86 -7.67
N LYS A 178 -13.30 3.25 -8.84
CA LYS A 178 -12.26 2.24 -9.09
C LYS A 178 -10.84 2.76 -8.87
N ARG A 179 -10.60 4.06 -9.08
CA ARG A 179 -9.25 4.64 -9.05
C ARG A 179 -8.98 5.61 -7.88
N TYR A 180 -10.00 6.07 -7.18
CA TYR A 180 -9.84 7.04 -6.09
C TYR A 180 -11.04 6.98 -5.14
N GLU A 181 -10.86 7.56 -3.97
CA GLU A 181 -11.90 7.76 -2.96
C GLU A 181 -11.83 9.16 -2.39
N ILE A 182 -13.00 9.69 -2.03
CA ILE A 182 -13.17 11.05 -1.55
C ILE A 182 -14.08 11.02 -0.32
N LEU A 183 -13.51 11.35 0.84
CA LEU A 183 -14.29 11.60 2.04
C LEU A 183 -14.62 13.09 2.15
N LEU A 184 -15.92 13.37 2.17
CA LEU A 184 -16.50 14.68 2.39
C LEU A 184 -16.92 14.79 3.86
N LYS A 185 -16.41 15.82 4.53
CA LYS A 185 -16.77 16.12 5.92
C LYS A 185 -17.90 17.13 5.97
N GLU A 186 -18.27 17.53 7.17
CA GLU A 186 -19.32 18.51 7.43
C GLU A 186 -19.09 19.85 6.70
N ASP A 187 -20.20 20.55 6.46
CA ASP A 187 -20.26 21.83 5.73
C ASP A 187 -19.58 21.78 4.35
N THR A 188 -19.65 20.63 3.67
CA THR A 188 -19.04 20.43 2.36
C THR A 188 -20.05 20.56 1.25
N GLN A 189 -19.71 21.36 0.24
CA GLN A 189 -20.46 21.44 -1.01
C GLN A 189 -19.51 21.12 -2.17
N LEU A 190 -19.76 19.97 -2.80
CA LEU A 190 -18.93 19.42 -3.86
C LEU A 190 -19.72 19.28 -5.15
N LYS A 191 -19.24 19.86 -6.25
CA LYS A 191 -19.81 19.71 -7.58
C LYS A 191 -18.98 18.77 -8.44
N ALA A 192 -19.59 17.73 -9.00
CA ALA A 192 -18.96 16.90 -10.02
C ALA A 192 -18.96 17.66 -11.36
N ILE A 193 -17.79 18.02 -11.88
CA ILE A 193 -17.68 18.79 -13.13
C ILE A 193 -17.38 17.86 -14.30
N ASP A 194 -16.31 17.08 -14.20
CA ASP A 194 -15.93 16.07 -15.18
C ASP A 194 -15.52 14.78 -14.45
N LEU A 195 -16.02 13.65 -14.91
CA LEU A 195 -15.85 12.34 -14.28
C LEU A 195 -15.27 11.34 -15.29
N ASP A 196 -14.54 10.33 -14.82
CA ASP A 196 -13.91 9.31 -15.67
C ASP A 196 -14.95 8.67 -16.62
N LYS A 197 -14.70 8.76 -17.92
CA LYS A 197 -15.55 8.19 -18.98
C LYS A 197 -14.93 6.88 -19.45
N ALA A 198 -15.66 5.78 -19.33
CA ALA A 198 -15.16 4.42 -19.58
C ALA A 198 -14.55 4.14 -20.98
N PHE A 199 -14.69 5.02 -21.97
CA PHE A 199 -14.23 4.78 -23.36
C PHE A 199 -13.29 5.85 -23.93
N THR A 200 -13.31 7.06 -23.39
CA THR A 200 -12.31 8.09 -23.70
C THR A 200 -11.24 8.03 -22.63
N ARG A 201 -9.97 7.87 -23.01
CA ARG A 201 -8.80 8.15 -22.14
C ARG A 201 -8.72 9.64 -21.74
N SER A 202 -9.85 10.31 -21.47
CA SER A 202 -9.85 11.59 -20.80
C SER A 202 -9.58 11.29 -19.33
N ASP A 203 -8.30 11.11 -19.03
CA ASP A 203 -7.71 10.89 -17.72
C ASP A 203 -7.88 12.11 -16.79
N ARG A 204 -8.87 12.98 -17.01
CA ARG A 204 -9.08 14.23 -16.27
C ARG A 204 -10.37 14.14 -15.47
N ILE A 205 -10.24 14.08 -14.16
CA ILE A 205 -11.36 14.11 -13.21
C ILE A 205 -11.36 15.49 -12.58
N THR A 206 -12.48 16.20 -12.63
CA THR A 206 -12.61 17.56 -12.09
C THR A 206 -13.77 17.64 -11.12
N TYR A 207 -13.47 18.07 -9.89
CA TYR A 207 -14.47 18.43 -8.88
C TYR A 207 -14.36 19.91 -8.52
N GLY A 208 -15.49 20.59 -8.35
CA GLY A 208 -15.56 21.92 -7.75
C GLY A 208 -15.81 21.80 -6.25
N LEU A 209 -14.98 22.43 -5.43
CA LEU A 209 -15.14 22.47 -3.97
C LEU A 209 -15.47 23.91 -3.54
N ASP A 210 -16.76 24.19 -3.33
CA ASP A 210 -17.23 25.55 -3.02
C ASP A 210 -16.93 25.94 -1.56
N ARG A 211 -17.10 24.99 -0.64
CA ARG A 211 -16.80 25.09 0.80
C ARG A 211 -16.66 23.72 1.45
N GLY A 212 -16.06 23.69 2.63
CA GLY A 212 -15.93 22.51 3.49
C GLY A 212 -14.58 21.82 3.37
N LYS A 213 -14.56 20.52 3.67
CA LYS A 213 -13.33 19.71 3.69
C LYS A 213 -13.50 18.46 2.84
N MET A 214 -12.53 18.23 1.98
CA MET A 214 -12.47 17.11 1.05
C MET A 214 -11.13 16.40 1.21
N LEU A 215 -11.18 15.16 1.66
CA LEU A 215 -10.02 14.28 1.78
C LEU A 215 -10.03 13.32 0.60
N VAL A 216 -8.88 13.15 -0.04
CA VAL A 216 -8.75 12.33 -1.24
C VAL A 216 -7.68 11.27 -1.01
N ALA A 217 -8.01 10.03 -1.39
CA ALA A 217 -7.08 8.91 -1.47
C ALA A 217 -7.11 8.32 -2.88
N THR A 218 -5.97 8.25 -3.58
CA THR A 218 -5.88 7.58 -4.88
C THR A 218 -5.52 6.10 -4.74
N LYS A 219 -6.09 5.23 -5.58
CA LYS A 219 -5.83 3.79 -5.63
C LYS A 219 -4.74 3.45 -6.67
N LYS A 220 -4.19 2.24 -6.59
CA LYS A 220 -3.20 1.73 -7.55
C LYS A 220 -3.68 1.83 -9.00
N GLY A 221 -2.85 2.38 -9.88
CA GLY A 221 -3.17 2.61 -11.28
C GLY A 221 -3.75 4.01 -11.58
N PHE A 222 -3.83 4.90 -10.58
CA PHE A 222 -4.15 6.31 -10.79
C PHE A 222 -3.01 7.11 -11.44
N GLU A 223 -1.79 6.58 -11.55
CA GLU A 223 -0.60 7.32 -12.04
C GLU A 223 -0.75 7.90 -13.46
N LYS A 224 -1.70 7.39 -14.25
CA LYS A 224 -2.00 7.87 -15.60
C LYS A 224 -3.15 8.87 -15.64
N SER A 225 -3.80 9.11 -14.51
CA SER A 225 -4.94 9.98 -14.33
C SER A 225 -4.55 11.25 -13.58
N ARG A 226 -5.34 12.30 -13.80
CA ARG A 226 -5.22 13.59 -13.15
C ARG A 226 -6.51 13.94 -12.44
N LEU A 227 -6.39 14.22 -11.15
CA LEU A 227 -7.48 14.79 -10.36
C LEU A 227 -7.23 16.28 -10.23
N LYS A 228 -8.19 17.08 -10.71
CA LYS A 228 -8.24 18.52 -10.52
C LYS A 228 -9.37 18.87 -9.54
N ILE A 229 -9.04 19.66 -8.53
CA ILE A 229 -10.00 20.25 -7.61
C ILE A 229 -9.99 21.76 -7.85
N ASP A 230 -11.13 22.27 -8.30
CA ASP A 230 -11.36 23.67 -8.54
C ASP A 230 -11.99 24.32 -7.30
N SER A 231 -11.25 25.17 -6.60
CA SER A 231 -11.75 25.96 -5.49
C SER A 231 -12.00 27.41 -5.92
N PRO A 232 -12.67 28.25 -5.12
CA PRO A 232 -12.86 29.67 -5.44
C PRO A 232 -11.56 30.45 -5.67
N LEU A 233 -10.45 30.06 -5.02
CA LEU A 233 -9.18 30.81 -5.07
C LEU A 233 -8.06 30.11 -5.82
N ALA A 234 -8.11 28.78 -5.92
CA ALA A 234 -7.02 27.98 -6.43
C ALA A 234 -7.51 26.76 -7.20
N GLU A 235 -6.64 26.30 -8.09
CA GLU A 235 -6.76 25.00 -8.75
C GLU A 235 -5.72 24.07 -8.13
N VAL A 236 -6.15 22.88 -7.72
CA VAL A 236 -5.30 21.87 -7.11
C VAL A 236 -5.25 20.66 -8.03
N GLU A 237 -4.08 20.26 -8.52
CA GLU A 237 -3.91 19.16 -9.48
C GLU A 237 -2.96 18.09 -8.92
N THR A 238 -3.29 16.82 -9.15
CA THR A 238 -2.44 15.68 -8.76
C THR A 238 -2.55 14.52 -9.74
N SER A 239 -1.48 13.71 -9.80
CA SER A 239 -1.40 12.46 -10.57
C SER A 239 -1.22 11.19 -9.71
N GLY A 240 -1.53 11.22 -8.40
CA GLY A 240 -1.50 10.00 -7.58
C GLY A 240 -1.15 10.21 -6.11
N THR A 241 -1.91 11.04 -5.40
CA THR A 241 -1.60 11.43 -4.02
C THR A 241 -2.76 11.26 -3.05
N GLY A 242 -2.39 11.12 -1.77
CA GLY A 242 -3.29 11.35 -0.65
C GLY A 242 -3.18 12.80 -0.18
N PHE A 243 -4.26 13.57 -0.21
CA PHE A 243 -4.25 14.97 0.22
C PHE A 243 -5.61 15.45 0.72
N LEU A 244 -5.60 16.54 1.47
CA LEU A 244 -6.76 17.19 2.06
C LEU A 244 -6.85 18.63 1.54
N VAL A 245 -8.03 19.01 1.05
CA VAL A 245 -8.34 20.38 0.67
C VAL A 245 -9.43 20.91 1.60
N LYS A 246 -9.20 22.09 2.17
CA LYS A 246 -10.18 22.83 2.99
C LYS A 246 -10.49 24.15 2.33
N VAL A 247 -11.77 24.46 2.16
CA VAL A 247 -12.25 25.74 1.65
C VAL A 247 -13.13 26.37 2.72
N SER A 248 -12.59 27.38 3.39
CA SER A 248 -13.30 28.07 4.47
C SER A 248 -13.82 29.43 3.99
N PRO A 249 -15.14 29.67 4.02
CA PRO A 249 -15.73 30.96 3.67
C PRO A 249 -15.77 31.97 4.83
N ALA A 250 -15.16 31.67 5.97
CA ALA A 250 -15.35 32.41 7.23
C ALA A 250 -14.93 33.90 7.14
N LYS A 251 -15.83 34.78 7.61
CA LYS A 251 -15.60 36.23 7.82
C LYS A 251 -15.10 37.02 6.58
N LYS A 252 -15.65 36.75 5.39
CA LYS A 252 -15.33 37.46 4.12
C LYS A 252 -13.88 37.26 3.62
N LYS A 253 -13.17 36.25 4.11
CA LYS A 253 -11.88 35.83 3.56
C LYS A 253 -11.99 34.36 3.20
N TYR A 254 -12.29 34.08 1.93
CA TYR A 254 -12.12 32.74 1.40
C TYR A 254 -10.67 32.31 1.65
N GLN A 255 -10.45 31.11 2.19
CA GLN A 255 -9.11 30.54 2.26
C GLN A 255 -9.19 29.13 1.70
N THR A 256 -8.30 28.81 0.76
CA THR A 256 -8.08 27.44 0.30
C THR A 256 -6.80 26.95 0.95
N TRP A 257 -6.91 25.93 1.80
CA TRP A 257 -5.77 25.28 2.43
C TRP A 257 -5.62 23.88 1.84
N VAL A 258 -4.38 23.49 1.54
CA VAL A 258 -4.06 22.18 0.96
C VAL A 258 -2.95 21.55 1.80
N GLY A 259 -3.18 20.33 2.28
CA GLY A 259 -2.18 19.52 2.99
C GLY A 259 -1.99 18.17 2.32
N VAL A 260 -0.75 17.73 2.17
CA VAL A 260 -0.39 16.51 1.43
C VAL A 260 0.09 15.44 2.39
N LEU A 261 -0.58 14.29 2.36
CA LEU A 261 -0.22 13.11 3.15
C LEU A 261 0.86 12.27 2.46
N ASP A 262 0.72 12.05 1.15
CA ASP A 262 1.60 11.21 0.34
C ASP A 262 1.71 11.77 -1.08
N GLY A 263 2.92 11.74 -1.63
CA GLY A 263 3.30 12.23 -2.96
C GLY A 263 3.37 13.75 -3.10
N GLU A 264 3.00 14.27 -4.28
CA GLU A 264 3.16 15.68 -4.66
C GLU A 264 1.89 16.26 -5.31
N VAL A 265 1.50 17.47 -4.88
CA VAL A 265 0.30 18.17 -5.35
C VAL A 265 0.65 19.57 -5.84
N GLU A 266 0.24 19.90 -7.05
CA GLU A 266 0.42 21.22 -7.62
C GLU A 266 -0.75 22.13 -7.22
N VAL A 267 -0.44 23.29 -6.64
CA VAL A 267 -1.44 24.29 -6.23
C VAL A 267 -1.20 25.58 -7.00
N ARG A 268 -2.18 25.99 -7.79
CA ARG A 268 -2.12 27.17 -8.64
C ARG A 268 -3.17 28.20 -8.23
N SER A 269 -2.77 29.46 -8.01
CA SER A 269 -3.72 30.54 -7.77
C SER A 269 -4.44 30.95 -9.05
N LYS A 270 -5.73 31.32 -8.93
CA LYS A 270 -6.51 31.87 -10.07
C LYS A 270 -6.06 33.26 -10.50
N ILE A 271 -5.31 33.96 -9.65
CA ILE A 271 -4.71 35.26 -9.96
C ILE A 271 -3.23 35.11 -10.30
N LYS A 272 -2.72 36.05 -11.11
CA LYS A 272 -1.29 36.22 -11.36
C LYS A 272 -0.86 37.58 -10.82
N LEU A 273 0.11 37.58 -9.92
CA LEU A 273 0.73 38.80 -9.38
C LEU A 273 2.15 38.91 -9.94
N ALA A 274 2.52 40.10 -10.42
CA ALA A 274 3.83 40.32 -11.03
C ALA A 274 4.95 40.06 -10.01
N GLY A 275 5.93 39.22 -10.38
CA GLY A 275 7.09 38.90 -9.54
C GLY A 275 6.87 37.80 -8.50
N LEU A 276 5.68 37.19 -8.41
CA LEU A 276 5.39 36.07 -7.50
C LEU A 276 4.99 34.81 -8.28
N PRO A 277 5.42 33.61 -7.84
CA PRO A 277 5.03 32.36 -8.46
C PRO A 277 3.52 32.13 -8.26
N SER A 278 2.78 31.99 -9.36
CA SER A 278 1.34 31.66 -9.33
C SER A 278 1.06 30.20 -9.03
N GLU A 279 2.11 29.37 -8.93
CA GLU A 279 2.03 27.93 -8.78
C GLU A 279 3.13 27.45 -7.84
N VAL A 280 2.76 26.51 -6.97
CA VAL A 280 3.64 25.94 -5.96
C VAL A 280 3.39 24.43 -5.92
N SER A 281 4.46 23.65 -5.89
CA SER A 281 4.38 22.22 -5.66
C SER A 281 4.50 21.90 -4.17
N VAL A 282 3.54 21.15 -3.64
CA VAL A 282 3.44 20.76 -2.24
C VAL A 282 3.73 19.26 -2.13
N GLY A 283 4.86 18.93 -1.51
CA GLY A 283 5.26 17.54 -1.26
C GLY A 283 4.68 16.98 0.04
N GLU A 284 4.92 15.68 0.23
CA GLU A 284 4.57 14.90 1.42
C GLU A 284 4.88 15.63 2.74
N GLY A 285 3.92 15.61 3.67
CA GLY A 285 4.09 16.21 5.01
C GLY A 285 4.02 17.73 5.04
N ARG A 286 3.68 18.37 3.93
CA ARG A 286 3.63 19.84 3.81
C ARG A 286 2.23 20.34 3.51
N ALA A 287 2.04 21.62 3.78
CA ALA A 287 0.84 22.37 3.45
C ALA A 287 1.18 23.72 2.84
N THR A 288 0.23 24.22 2.06
CA THR A 288 0.18 25.58 1.54
C THR A 288 -1.23 26.13 1.73
N ASP A 289 -1.36 27.44 1.70
CA ASP A 289 -2.64 28.11 1.71
C ASP A 289 -2.68 29.24 0.69
N VAL A 290 -3.87 29.50 0.18
CA VAL A 290 -4.18 30.56 -0.77
C VAL A 290 -5.26 31.44 -0.14
N SER A 291 -4.89 32.69 0.12
CA SER A 291 -5.77 33.73 0.64
C SER A 291 -6.30 34.61 -0.51
N PRO A 292 -7.36 35.41 -0.30
CA PRO A 292 -7.91 36.26 -1.34
C PRO A 292 -6.86 37.27 -1.82
N ASN A 293 -6.77 37.48 -3.13
CA ASN A 293 -5.82 38.42 -3.75
C ASN A 293 -4.34 38.10 -3.44
N SER A 294 -4.00 36.84 -3.18
CA SER A 294 -2.61 36.38 -2.96
C SER A 294 -2.24 35.17 -3.81
N THR A 295 -0.94 34.95 -4.01
CA THR A 295 -0.39 33.69 -4.55
C THR A 295 -0.29 32.63 -3.44
N PRO A 296 -0.10 31.34 -3.77
CA PRO A 296 0.07 30.31 -2.75
C PRO A 296 1.27 30.59 -1.85
N SER A 297 1.12 30.34 -0.55
CA SER A 297 2.22 30.45 0.40
C SER A 297 3.29 29.37 0.14
N GLN A 298 4.54 29.64 0.50
CA GLN A 298 5.58 28.62 0.35
C GLN A 298 5.25 27.38 1.21
N PRO A 299 5.47 26.15 0.70
CA PRO A 299 5.12 24.94 1.42
C PRO A 299 5.86 24.87 2.75
N ARG A 300 5.11 24.72 3.83
CA ARG A 300 5.63 24.52 5.18
C ARG A 300 5.25 23.14 5.70
N TYR A 301 5.96 22.64 6.70
CA TYR A 301 5.56 21.41 7.38
C TYR A 301 4.18 21.55 8.02
N LEU A 302 3.43 20.45 7.99
CA LEU A 302 2.16 20.33 8.68
C LEU A 302 2.37 20.48 10.20
N LEU A 303 1.48 21.23 10.85
CA LEU A 303 1.41 21.28 12.30
C LEU A 303 0.79 19.99 12.83
N GLU A 304 0.94 19.72 14.13
CA GLU A 304 0.45 18.48 14.73
C GLU A 304 -1.08 18.29 14.57
N GLU A 305 -1.85 19.37 14.72
CA GLU A 305 -3.31 19.35 14.52
C GLU A 305 -3.68 19.12 13.05
N GLU A 306 -2.96 19.78 12.13
CA GLU A 306 -3.17 19.62 10.69
C GLU A 306 -2.81 18.20 10.24
N TRP A 307 -1.75 17.63 10.82
CA TRP A 307 -1.33 16.26 10.57
C TRP A 307 -2.40 15.25 10.98
N LYS A 308 -3.00 15.41 12.17
CA LYS A 308 -4.12 14.56 12.64
C LYS A 308 -5.31 14.61 11.67
N GLU A 309 -5.64 15.79 11.14
CA GLU A 309 -6.71 15.92 10.15
C GLU A 309 -6.35 15.25 8.81
N VAL A 310 -5.11 15.38 8.34
CA VAL A 310 -4.66 14.75 7.08
C VAL A 310 -4.57 13.23 7.23
N GLN A 311 -4.23 12.71 8.41
CA GLN A 311 -4.23 11.27 8.70
C GLN A 311 -5.61 10.62 8.60
N GLU A 312 -6.70 11.37 8.68
CA GLU A 312 -8.04 10.83 8.41
C GLU A 312 -8.15 10.25 6.98
N ILE A 313 -7.27 10.62 6.03
CA ILE A 313 -7.22 10.00 4.70
C ILE A 313 -7.01 8.50 4.80
N TYR A 314 -6.24 8.03 5.78
CA TYR A 314 -6.07 6.59 6.00
C TYR A 314 -7.40 5.90 6.36
N SER A 315 -8.35 6.61 6.95
CA SER A 315 -9.68 6.05 7.28
C SER A 315 -10.61 5.93 6.06
N ILE A 316 -10.18 6.38 4.88
CA ILE A 316 -11.00 6.37 3.65
C ILE A 316 -10.76 5.06 2.90
N GLY A 317 -11.85 4.35 2.62
CA GLY A 317 -11.88 3.18 1.73
C GLY A 317 -11.69 1.83 2.37
N GLU A 318 -11.15 0.91 1.58
CA GLU A 318 -10.51 -0.31 2.08
C GLU A 318 -9.36 0.13 3.01
N GLN A 319 -9.70 0.30 4.28
CA GLN A 319 -8.92 1.00 5.29
C GLN A 319 -7.50 0.36 5.46
N PRO A 320 -6.52 0.99 6.14
CA PRO A 320 -5.07 0.88 5.87
C PRO A 320 -4.29 -0.40 6.26
N GLN A 321 -3.27 -0.69 5.48
CA GLN A 321 -2.05 -1.41 5.87
C GLN A 321 -1.50 -0.99 7.25
N ILE A 322 -0.76 -1.86 7.96
CA ILE A 322 -0.11 -1.51 9.25
C ILE A 322 0.63 -0.18 9.11
N ALA A 323 0.06 0.88 9.70
CA ALA A 323 0.53 2.25 9.53
C ALA A 323 1.04 2.78 10.87
N LEU A 324 2.31 3.18 10.89
CA LEU A 324 2.90 3.92 11.99
C LEU A 324 2.44 5.39 11.86
N LEU A 325 1.47 5.79 12.67
CA LEU A 325 0.88 7.14 12.64
C LEU A 325 1.76 8.18 13.37
N ILE A 326 2.99 8.37 12.89
CA ILE A 326 3.87 9.46 13.34
C ILE A 326 3.81 10.63 12.36
N SER A 327 4.03 11.85 12.84
CA SER A 327 4.10 13.05 12.01
C SER A 327 5.22 12.97 10.97
N MET A 328 5.10 13.72 9.87
CA MET A 328 6.20 13.91 8.92
C MET A 328 6.94 15.21 9.20
N THR A 329 7.16 15.50 10.49
CA THR A 329 7.89 16.67 10.97
C THR A 329 9.17 16.23 11.69
N PRO A 330 10.12 17.14 11.95
CA PRO A 330 11.27 16.84 12.81
C PRO A 330 10.89 16.33 14.21
N ARG A 331 9.64 16.52 14.65
CA ARG A 331 9.14 16.05 15.95
C ARG A 331 8.81 14.56 15.97
N ARG A 332 8.74 13.89 14.82
CA ARG A 332 8.23 12.51 14.71
C ARG A 332 9.00 11.48 15.50
N VAL A 333 10.29 11.71 15.76
CA VAL A 333 11.11 10.85 16.62
C VAL A 333 10.61 10.88 18.06
N ARG A 334 10.11 12.03 18.53
CA ARG A 334 9.49 12.14 19.87
C ARG A 334 8.13 11.45 19.93
N GLU A 335 7.39 11.42 18.82
CA GLU A 335 6.11 10.73 18.73
C GLU A 335 6.30 9.21 18.68
N LEU A 336 7.31 8.74 17.95
CA LEU A 336 7.75 7.35 17.93
C LEU A 336 8.10 6.84 19.32
N LEU A 337 8.80 7.65 20.12
CA LEU A 337 9.22 7.32 21.48
C LEU A 337 8.11 7.57 22.54
N ARG A 338 6.84 7.60 22.12
CA ARG A 338 5.65 7.63 22.98
C ARG A 338 4.75 6.44 22.67
N PRO A 339 3.92 5.98 23.62
CA PRO A 339 2.88 5.00 23.34
C PRO A 339 1.94 5.53 22.25
N ALA A 340 1.88 4.85 21.11
CA ALA A 340 1.01 5.19 19.99
C ALA A 340 0.15 3.98 19.62
N ALA A 341 -1.13 4.21 19.35
CA ALA A 341 -2.03 3.16 18.88
C ALA A 341 -1.60 2.66 17.50
N LEU A 342 -1.53 1.33 17.36
CA LEU A 342 -1.28 0.66 16.11
C LEU A 342 -2.61 0.52 15.35
N TYR A 343 -2.65 0.99 14.10
CA TYR A 343 -3.81 0.83 13.24
C TYR A 343 -3.50 -0.23 12.18
N ILE A 344 -4.35 -1.26 12.13
CA ILE A 344 -4.38 -2.27 11.07
C ILE A 344 -5.71 -2.15 10.39
N SER A 345 -5.70 -2.38 9.11
CA SER A 345 -6.91 -2.42 8.35
C SER A 345 -6.81 -3.12 7.00
N ALA A 346 -8.01 -3.41 6.49
CA ALA A 346 -8.37 -4.25 5.38
C ALA A 346 -8.29 -3.52 4.03
N GLU A 347 -7.16 -3.69 3.34
CA GLU A 347 -7.09 -3.66 1.87
C GLU A 347 -7.05 -5.10 1.33
N LYS A 348 -7.80 -5.37 0.25
CA LYS A 348 -8.16 -6.68 -0.34
C LYS A 348 -7.60 -7.88 0.41
N THR A 349 -8.40 -8.38 1.36
CA THR A 349 -8.25 -9.65 2.11
C THR A 349 -6.96 -10.44 1.82
N ARG A 350 -5.81 -9.89 2.25
CA ARG A 350 -4.76 -10.78 2.75
C ARG A 350 -5.26 -11.25 4.10
N PRO A 351 -5.27 -12.56 4.41
CA PRO A 351 -5.67 -13.01 5.73
C PRO A 351 -4.68 -12.44 6.74
N ILE A 352 -5.07 -11.33 7.38
CA ILE A 352 -4.39 -10.83 8.57
C ILE A 352 -4.52 -11.95 9.60
N PRO A 353 -3.42 -12.43 10.20
CA PRO A 353 -3.50 -13.40 11.28
C PRO A 353 -4.47 -12.88 12.34
N LYS A 354 -5.47 -13.67 12.74
CA LYS A 354 -6.41 -13.29 13.80
C LYS A 354 -5.68 -12.87 15.08
N GLU A 355 -4.47 -13.39 15.22
CA GLU A 355 -3.45 -13.07 16.20
C GLU A 355 -3.11 -11.57 16.22
N ALA A 356 -2.85 -10.94 15.06
CA ALA A 356 -2.51 -9.52 14.98
C ALA A 356 -3.63 -8.62 15.53
N VAL A 357 -4.89 -8.97 15.26
CA VAL A 357 -6.06 -8.24 15.79
C VAL A 357 -6.14 -8.34 17.32
N LYS A 358 -5.88 -9.52 17.88
CA LYS A 358 -5.85 -9.71 19.34
C LYS A 358 -4.72 -8.91 19.99
N ILE A 359 -3.56 -8.86 19.34
CA ILE A 359 -2.38 -8.13 19.84
C ILE A 359 -2.67 -6.63 19.89
N MET A 360 -3.29 -6.07 18.86
CA MET A 360 -3.72 -4.67 18.86
C MET A 360 -4.68 -4.33 20.01
N ALA A 361 -5.66 -5.20 20.28
CA ALA A 361 -6.58 -4.99 21.38
C ALA A 361 -5.84 -4.93 22.73
N LYS A 362 -4.81 -5.76 22.93
CA LYS A 362 -3.93 -5.69 24.10
C LYS A 362 -3.14 -4.38 24.17
N ILE A 363 -2.59 -3.92 23.03
CA ILE A 363 -1.86 -2.64 22.96
C ILE A 363 -2.78 -1.49 23.35
N ASN A 364 -3.97 -1.41 22.76
CA ASN A 364 -4.92 -0.34 23.06
C ASN A 364 -5.36 -0.38 24.53
N ASP A 365 -5.60 -1.57 25.11
CA ASP A 365 -5.88 -1.71 26.55
C ASP A 365 -4.72 -1.23 27.43
N ALA A 366 -3.48 -1.57 27.05
CA ALA A 366 -2.27 -1.15 27.76
C ALA A 366 -2.12 0.37 27.74
N ILE A 367 -2.33 1.02 26.59
CA ILE A 367 -2.29 2.49 26.45
C ILE A 367 -3.35 3.13 27.34
N VAL A 368 -4.61 2.68 27.26
CA VAL A 368 -5.73 3.28 28.02
C VAL A 368 -5.51 3.17 29.53
N LYS A 369 -4.85 2.11 30.00
CA LYS A 369 -4.60 1.84 31.42
C LYS A 369 -3.22 2.30 31.90
N GLU A 370 -2.37 2.81 31.01
CA GLU A 370 -0.98 3.18 31.28
C GLU A 370 -0.18 2.06 31.98
N ASP A 371 -0.46 0.80 31.62
CA ASP A 371 0.08 -0.38 32.31
C ASP A 371 1.33 -0.93 31.59
N LYS A 372 2.50 -0.63 32.16
CA LYS A 372 3.80 -1.07 31.62
C LYS A 372 3.92 -2.59 31.48
N SER A 373 3.29 -3.38 32.35
CA SER A 373 3.34 -4.86 32.25
C SER A 373 2.58 -5.33 31.02
N LYS A 374 1.42 -4.73 30.74
CA LYS A 374 0.63 -5.07 29.55
C LYS A 374 1.29 -4.63 28.25
N HIS A 375 2.04 -3.52 28.28
CA HIS A 375 2.86 -3.13 27.14
C HIS A 375 3.92 -4.19 26.84
N LEU A 376 4.59 -4.74 27.85
CA LEU A 376 5.58 -5.81 27.67
C LEU A 376 4.95 -7.09 27.10
N ASP A 377 3.80 -7.51 27.61
CA ASP A 377 3.07 -8.67 27.07
C ASP A 377 2.64 -8.48 25.61
N ALA A 378 2.23 -7.25 25.26
CA ALA A 378 1.86 -6.90 23.90
C ALA A 378 3.08 -6.88 22.96
N ILE A 379 4.24 -6.39 23.44
CA ILE A 379 5.52 -6.43 22.71
C ILE A 379 5.90 -7.87 22.36
N HIS A 380 5.94 -8.78 23.35
CA HIS A 380 6.29 -10.17 23.08
C HIS A 380 5.34 -10.83 22.08
N SER A 381 4.05 -10.48 22.14
CA SER A 381 3.08 -10.99 21.19
C SER A 381 3.31 -10.45 19.77
N LEU A 382 3.78 -9.20 19.62
CA LEU A 382 4.18 -8.62 18.33
C LEU A 382 5.47 -9.26 17.80
N GLU A 383 6.47 -9.49 18.64
CA GLU A 383 7.73 -10.15 18.25
C GLU A 383 7.46 -11.55 17.69
N ASP A 384 6.66 -12.34 18.39
CA ASP A 384 6.24 -13.68 17.98
C ASP A 384 5.41 -13.65 16.67
N LEU A 385 4.63 -12.59 16.44
CA LEU A 385 3.93 -12.38 15.17
C LEU A 385 4.91 -12.15 14.01
N ILE A 386 5.94 -11.32 14.20
CA ILE A 386 6.97 -11.03 13.18
C ILE A 386 7.75 -12.31 12.84
N GLU A 387 8.10 -13.10 13.85
CA GLU A 387 8.84 -14.36 13.68
C GLU A 387 8.02 -15.41 12.92
N ARG A 388 6.74 -15.58 13.29
CA ARG A 388 5.86 -16.57 12.66
C ARG A 388 5.36 -16.15 11.28
N HIS A 389 5.26 -14.84 11.03
CA HIS A 389 4.72 -14.27 9.80
C HIS A 389 5.57 -13.10 9.30
N PRO A 390 6.81 -13.34 8.86
CA PRO A 390 7.68 -12.27 8.38
C PRO A 390 7.11 -11.67 7.10
N ASP A 391 6.72 -10.39 7.15
CA ASP A 391 6.30 -9.60 5.99
C ASP A 391 7.10 -8.29 5.97
N THR A 392 8.00 -8.18 5.00
CA THR A 392 8.89 -7.02 4.83
C THR A 392 8.13 -5.71 4.66
N LYS A 393 6.86 -5.76 4.28
CA LYS A 393 6.01 -4.57 4.15
C LYS A 393 5.61 -3.96 5.50
N TYR A 394 5.60 -4.76 6.56
CA TYR A 394 5.07 -4.38 7.88
C TYR A 394 6.07 -4.54 9.03
N ASN A 395 7.09 -5.38 8.85
CA ASN A 395 8.07 -5.65 9.88
C ASN A 395 8.76 -4.38 10.39
N ILE A 396 9.13 -3.46 9.50
CA ILE A 396 9.79 -2.21 9.91
C ILE A 396 8.88 -1.39 10.82
N GLN A 397 7.59 -1.28 10.49
CA GLN A 397 6.60 -0.57 11.30
C GLN A 397 6.44 -1.24 12.66
N PHE A 398 6.30 -2.58 12.70
CA PHE A 398 6.21 -3.31 13.96
C PHE A 398 7.46 -3.15 14.82
N LEU A 399 8.66 -3.19 14.23
CA LEU A 399 9.92 -2.96 14.94
C LEU A 399 9.99 -1.55 15.53
N PHE A 400 9.54 -0.52 14.79
CA PHE A 400 9.43 0.83 15.34
C PHE A 400 8.48 0.91 16.54
N PHE A 401 7.32 0.24 16.45
CA PHE A 401 6.39 0.16 17.58
C PHE A 401 7.03 -0.53 18.79
N ILE A 402 7.65 -1.70 18.58
CA ILE A 402 8.32 -2.45 19.64
C ILE A 402 9.41 -1.58 20.30
N ALA A 403 10.24 -0.90 19.50
CA ALA A 403 11.27 0.00 20.01
C ALA A 403 10.68 1.13 20.85
N GLY A 404 9.62 1.80 20.37
CA GLY A 404 8.93 2.86 21.10
C GLY A 404 8.34 2.38 22.44
N TYR A 405 7.74 1.18 22.45
CA TYR A 405 7.21 0.59 23.68
C TYR A 405 8.30 0.17 24.66
N TYR A 406 9.39 -0.42 24.18
CA TYR A 406 10.55 -0.73 25.02
C TYR A 406 11.12 0.52 25.68
N TYR A 407 11.19 1.64 24.95
CA TYR A 407 11.57 2.92 25.51
C TYR A 407 10.60 3.40 26.61
N TYR A 408 9.29 3.33 26.36
CA TYR A 408 8.26 3.74 27.32
C TYR A 408 8.30 2.95 28.65
N ILE A 409 8.64 1.67 28.59
CA ILE A 409 8.79 0.82 29.77
C ILE A 409 10.21 0.85 30.36
N ASP A 410 11.03 1.82 29.97
CA ASP A 410 12.41 2.05 30.43
C ASP A 410 13.40 0.90 30.12
N LYS A 411 13.06 0.02 29.17
CA LYS A 411 13.96 -1.02 28.64
C LYS A 411 14.76 -0.47 27.45
N TYR A 412 15.66 0.46 27.74
CA TYR A 412 16.41 1.20 26.72
C TYR A 412 17.30 0.29 25.84
N ASP A 413 17.95 -0.71 26.42
CA ASP A 413 18.80 -1.64 25.66
C ASP A 413 17.98 -2.48 24.65
N ASN A 414 16.80 -2.98 25.06
CA ASN A 414 15.88 -3.68 24.16
C ASN A 414 15.37 -2.76 23.04
N SER A 415 15.08 -1.50 23.37
CA SER A 415 14.66 -0.50 22.39
C SER A 415 15.74 -0.29 21.33
N ILE A 416 17.00 -0.10 21.76
CA ILE A 416 18.15 0.06 20.87
C ILE A 416 18.37 -1.20 20.02
N SER A 417 18.35 -2.38 20.62
CA SER A 417 18.50 -3.65 19.89
C SER A 417 17.42 -3.82 18.80
N THR A 418 16.19 -3.38 19.09
CA THR A 418 15.10 -3.40 18.10
C THR A 418 15.33 -2.42 16.96
N LEU A 419 15.85 -1.22 17.25
CA LEU A 419 16.21 -0.24 16.22
C LEU A 419 17.40 -0.71 15.37
N ASP A 420 18.36 -1.42 15.97
CA ASP A 420 19.49 -2.00 15.25
C ASP A 420 19.03 -3.07 14.25
N ARG A 421 18.02 -3.87 14.60
CA ARG A 421 17.38 -4.77 13.63
C ARG A 421 16.83 -4.02 12.43
N ILE A 422 16.27 -2.82 12.60
CA ILE A 422 15.79 -2.02 11.45
C ILE A 422 16.96 -1.62 10.54
N ILE A 423 18.06 -1.19 11.15
CA ILE A 423 19.25 -0.73 10.42
C ILE A 423 19.92 -1.89 9.69
N ASP A 424 20.04 -3.05 10.34
CA ASP A 424 20.76 -4.21 9.83
C ASP A 424 19.93 -5.05 8.84
N GLU A 425 18.66 -5.29 9.15
CA GLU A 425 17.78 -6.13 8.31
C GLU A 425 17.18 -5.34 7.13
N TYR A 426 17.08 -4.00 7.21
CA TYR A 426 16.45 -3.16 6.18
C TYR A 426 17.34 -1.97 5.72
N PRO A 427 18.57 -2.22 5.23
CA PRO A 427 19.58 -1.19 4.95
C PRO A 427 19.25 -0.23 3.80
N TYR A 428 18.20 -0.48 3.03
CA TYR A 428 17.72 0.40 1.96
C TYR A 428 16.44 1.17 2.32
N SER A 429 15.97 1.04 3.56
CA SER A 429 14.77 1.72 4.00
C SER A 429 14.97 3.22 4.12
N LYS A 430 14.02 4.01 3.62
CA LYS A 430 13.97 5.47 3.85
C LYS A 430 13.77 5.84 5.33
N GLN A 431 13.53 4.85 6.19
CA GLN A 431 13.25 5.04 7.62
C GLN A 431 14.49 4.84 8.50
N ILE A 432 15.67 4.56 7.92
CA ILE A 432 16.91 4.39 8.71
C ILE A 432 17.29 5.66 9.48
N SER A 433 17.12 6.83 8.86
CA SER A 433 17.38 8.12 9.53
C SER A 433 16.52 8.30 10.79
N LEU A 434 15.28 7.79 10.77
CA LEU A 434 14.39 7.75 11.93
C LEU A 434 14.90 6.82 13.03
N ALA A 435 15.31 5.60 12.67
CA ALA A 435 15.86 4.63 13.62
C ALA A 435 17.13 5.15 14.29
N LEU A 436 18.06 5.70 13.52
CA LEU A 436 19.29 6.32 14.02
C LEU A 436 19.00 7.50 14.96
N CYS A 437 18.01 8.34 14.63
CA CYS A 437 17.66 9.48 15.46
C CYS A 437 17.04 9.04 16.78
N ALA A 438 16.13 8.05 16.73
CA ALA A 438 15.55 7.45 17.92
C ALA A 438 16.64 6.85 18.82
N LYS A 439 17.57 6.08 18.25
CA LYS A 439 18.72 5.51 18.97
C LYS A 439 19.59 6.60 19.62
N GLY A 440 19.88 7.68 18.91
CA GLY A 440 20.59 8.85 19.44
C GLY A 440 19.89 9.51 20.65
N ILE A 441 18.56 9.65 20.60
CA ILE A 441 17.76 10.20 21.70
C ILE A 441 17.72 9.25 22.90
N ILE A 442 17.61 7.94 22.67
CA ILE A 442 17.61 6.93 23.74
C ILE A 442 18.95 6.94 24.47
N TYR A 443 20.07 6.98 23.74
CA TYR A 443 21.39 7.13 24.35
C TYR A 443 21.52 8.45 25.12
N GLU A 444 21.07 9.58 24.55
CA GLU A 444 21.17 10.91 25.19
C GLU A 444 20.40 10.95 26.51
N LYS A 445 19.14 10.51 26.49
CA LYS A 445 18.18 10.76 27.58
C LYS A 445 17.92 9.56 28.48
N GLY A 446 17.83 8.37 27.89
CA GLY A 446 17.57 7.13 28.62
C GLY A 446 18.82 6.63 29.31
N LEU A 447 19.88 6.37 28.53
CA LEU A 447 21.14 5.81 29.05
C LEU A 447 22.15 6.85 29.52
N LYS A 448 21.96 8.13 29.16
CA LYS A 448 22.93 9.22 29.41
C LYS A 448 24.32 8.94 28.81
N ASP A 449 24.36 8.15 27.75
CA ASP A 449 25.57 7.80 27.01
C ASP A 449 25.81 8.83 25.89
N ARG A 450 26.68 9.78 26.19
CA ARG A 450 26.96 10.91 25.29
C ARG A 450 27.76 10.48 24.06
N VAL A 451 28.59 9.45 24.18
CA VAL A 451 29.46 8.99 23.09
C VAL A 451 28.61 8.30 22.02
N ASN A 452 27.79 7.34 22.43
CA ASN A 452 26.93 6.61 21.50
C ASN A 452 25.80 7.48 20.95
N SER A 453 25.30 8.44 21.74
CA SER A 453 24.37 9.47 21.25
C SER A 453 24.99 10.33 20.14
N ALA A 454 26.19 10.86 20.37
CA ALA A 454 26.89 11.68 19.38
C ALA A 454 27.21 10.89 18.10
N SER A 455 27.62 9.62 18.24
CA SER A 455 27.84 8.72 17.10
C SER A 455 26.59 8.57 16.24
N SER A 456 25.45 8.29 16.87
CA SER A 456 24.16 8.11 16.18
C SER A 456 23.70 9.38 15.46
N TYR A 457 23.85 10.55 16.08
CA TYR A 457 23.50 11.83 15.44
C TYR A 457 24.44 12.19 14.29
N ASN A 458 25.74 11.94 14.43
CA ASN A 458 26.69 12.19 13.35
C ASN A 458 26.41 11.32 12.12
N ALA A 459 26.05 10.05 12.31
CA ALA A 459 25.68 9.15 11.20
C ALA A 459 24.53 9.74 10.34
N ILE A 460 23.53 10.36 10.98
CA ILE A 460 22.43 11.01 10.24
C ILE A 460 22.94 12.19 9.41
N LEU A 461 23.84 13.01 9.96
CA LEU A 461 24.35 14.19 9.25
C LEU A 461 25.31 13.84 8.13
N THR A 462 26.00 12.71 8.24
CA THR A 462 26.91 12.22 7.20
C THR A 462 26.15 11.48 6.11
N ASP A 463 25.30 10.52 6.48
CA ASP A 463 24.70 9.58 5.53
C ASP A 463 23.31 10.02 5.05
N TYR A 464 22.60 10.82 5.87
CA TYR A 464 21.22 11.26 5.60
C TYR A 464 21.02 12.78 5.78
N PRO A 465 21.86 13.65 5.20
CA PRO A 465 21.88 15.09 5.49
C PRO A 465 20.61 15.86 5.10
N GLN A 466 19.79 15.29 4.20
CA GLN A 466 18.52 15.86 3.74
C GLN A 466 17.30 15.25 4.43
N SER A 467 17.49 14.31 5.35
CA SER A 467 16.40 13.69 6.10
C SER A 467 15.72 14.68 7.05
N LEU A 468 14.47 14.37 7.44
CA LEU A 468 13.74 15.13 8.45
C LEU A 468 14.48 15.13 9.81
N GLU A 469 15.20 14.06 10.09
CA GLU A 469 15.92 13.84 11.34
C GLU A 469 17.24 14.63 11.45
N ALA A 470 17.76 15.15 10.32
CA ALA A 470 19.00 15.91 10.31
C ALA A 470 18.94 17.17 11.20
N GLU A 471 17.77 17.82 11.28
CA GLU A 471 17.60 19.00 12.14
C GLU A 471 17.67 18.66 13.64
N GLU A 472 16.99 17.59 14.06
CA GLU A 472 17.03 17.12 15.45
C GLU A 472 18.44 16.60 15.80
N ALA A 473 19.12 15.93 14.88
CA ALA A 473 20.50 15.46 15.07
C ALA A 473 21.49 16.62 15.32
N ARG A 474 21.40 17.71 14.53
CA ARG A 474 22.21 18.94 14.76
C ARG A 474 21.91 19.54 16.14
N THR A 475 20.64 19.59 16.50
CA THR A 475 20.20 20.15 17.79
C THR A 475 20.70 19.29 18.95
N GLY A 476 20.61 17.96 18.84
CA GLY A 476 21.13 16.99 19.82
C GLY A 476 22.63 17.12 20.03
N LEU A 477 23.43 17.18 18.96
CA LEU A 477 24.88 17.39 19.06
C LEU A 477 25.23 18.71 19.76
N ASN A 478 24.47 19.78 19.49
CA ASN A 478 24.67 21.06 20.17
C ASN A 478 24.33 20.98 21.67
N ARG A 479 23.34 20.19 22.08
CA ARG A 479 23.04 19.94 23.50
C ARG A 479 24.18 19.17 24.17
N LEU A 480 24.67 18.12 23.52
CA LEU A 480 25.79 17.30 23.99
C LEU A 480 27.12 18.07 24.11
N LYS A 481 27.26 19.24 23.47
CA LYS A 481 28.45 20.11 23.65
C LYS A 481 28.34 21.09 24.82
N LYS A 482 27.12 21.37 25.28
CA LYS A 482 26.84 22.40 26.31
C LYS A 482 26.74 21.83 27.73
N GLN A 483 26.43 20.55 27.86
CA GLN A 483 26.51 19.80 29.11
C GLN A 483 27.95 19.35 29.37
#